data_AF-A0A7C6IYU7-F1
#
_entry.id   AF-A0A7C6IYU7-F1
#
_cell.length_a   1.000
_cell.length_b   1.000
_cell.length_c   1.000
_cell.angle_alpha   90.00
_cell.angle_beta   90.00
_cell.angle_gamma   90.00
#
_symmetry.space_group_name_H-M   'P 1'
#
loop_
_entity.id
_entity.type
_entity.pdbx_description
1 polymer ?
#
loop_
_entity_poly.entity_id
_entity_poly.type
_entity_poly.pdbx_seq_one_letter_code
_entity_poly.pdbx_strand_id
1 'polypeptide(L)'
;MAFQLFQYFLVLIVPGLIGALFFSIFARLTSEIDWRVALILNLFTFTTMITGLYYLQDIVNVESLLVHFNCLSFTRKYILLSTLINIFYGIVFGLLRRVFFWIRRRPFFSGLIS
;
A
#
# COMPACT_ATOMS: atom_id res chain seq x y z
N MET A 1 24.37 3.64 12.65
CA MET A 1 23.31 2.60 12.65
C MET A 1 21.91 3.18 12.90
N ALA A 2 21.66 3.93 13.98
CA ALA A 2 20.32 4.45 14.29
C ALA A 2 19.70 5.30 13.15
N PHE A 3 20.49 6.15 12.49
CA PHE A 3 20.01 6.97 11.38
C PHE A 3 19.58 6.17 10.14
N GLN A 4 20.29 5.08 9.82
CA GLN A 4 19.95 4.21 8.69
C GLN A 4 18.67 3.41 8.98
N LEU A 5 18.51 2.90 10.20
CA LEU A 5 17.29 2.23 10.63
C LEU A 5 16.08 3.17 10.55
N PHE A 6 16.25 4.42 10.95
CA PHE A 6 15.20 5.44 10.82
C PHE A 6 14.84 5.73 9.36
N GLN A 7 15.83 5.78 8.46
CA GLN A 7 15.58 5.94 7.03
C GLN A 7 14.80 4.74 6.44
N TYR A 8 15.18 3.51 6.77
CA TYR A 8 14.45 2.32 6.30
C TYR A 8 13.01 2.27 6.85
N PHE A 9 12.82 2.70 8.09
CA PHE A 9 11.50 2.81 8.70
C PHE A 9 10.62 3.85 7.98
N LEU A 10 11.17 5.02 7.64
CA LEU A 10 10.47 6.02 6.84
C LEU A 10 10.16 5.51 5.43
N VAL A 11 11.09 4.79 4.79
CA VAL A 11 10.90 4.19 3.46
C VAL A 11 9.77 3.15 3.47
N LEU A 12 9.54 2.47 4.58
CA LEU A 12 8.42 1.55 4.73
C LEU A 12 7.10 2.26 5.04
N ILE A 13 7.11 3.33 5.84
CA ILE A 13 5.87 3.98 6.30
C ILE A 13 5.33 5.01 5.30
N VAL A 14 6.20 5.87 4.79
CA VAL A 14 5.83 7.01 3.94
C VAL A 14 5.01 6.60 2.71
N PRO A 15 5.36 5.52 1.98
CA PRO A 15 4.55 5.06 0.85
C PRO A 15 3.10 4.73 1.22
N GLY A 16 2.86 4.12 2.39
CA GLY A 16 1.50 3.77 2.84
C GLY A 16 0.67 4.97 3.27
N LEU A 17 1.31 6.01 3.82
CA LEU A 17 0.62 7.29 4.08
C LEU A 17 0.17 7.95 2.77
N ILE A 18 1.02 7.90 1.74
CA ILE A 18 0.66 8.35 0.39
C ILE A 18 -0.49 7.51 -0.17
N GLY A 19 -0.41 6.18 -0.07
CA GLY A 19 -1.51 5.29 -0.47
C GLY A 19 -2.83 5.59 0.24
N ALA A 20 -2.79 5.85 1.55
CA ALA A 20 -3.97 6.21 2.34
C ALA A 20 -4.56 7.57 1.96
N LEU A 21 -3.73 8.55 1.57
CA LEU A 21 -4.18 9.81 0.98
C LEU A 21 -4.96 9.58 -0.32
N PHE A 22 -4.43 8.75 -1.24
CA PHE A 22 -5.16 8.42 -2.45
C PHE A 22 -6.46 7.67 -2.13
N PHE A 23 -6.44 6.75 -1.17
CA PHE A 23 -7.65 6.07 -0.72
C PHE A 23 -8.72 7.06 -0.24
N SER A 24 -8.38 8.03 0.62
CA SER A 24 -9.36 8.99 1.15
C SER A 24 -9.96 9.88 0.05
N ILE A 25 -9.12 10.35 -0.88
CA ILE A 25 -9.53 11.14 -2.06
C ILE A 25 -10.53 10.34 -2.91
N PHE A 26 -10.19 9.10 -3.28
CA PHE A 26 -11.02 8.29 -4.17
C PHE A 26 -12.28 7.75 -3.49
N ALA A 27 -12.21 7.48 -2.19
CA ALA A 27 -13.37 7.11 -1.38
C ALA A 27 -14.30 8.30 -1.08
N ARG A 28 -13.89 9.55 -1.42
CA ARG A 28 -14.58 10.80 -1.03
C ARG A 28 -14.85 10.87 0.48
N LEU A 29 -13.92 10.36 1.30
CA LEU A 29 -13.99 10.54 2.74
C LEU A 29 -13.31 11.86 3.09
N THR A 30 -14.08 12.81 3.63
CA THR A 30 -13.57 14.07 4.19
C THR A 30 -12.89 13.87 5.56
N SER A 31 -12.64 12.63 5.96
CA SER A 31 -12.06 12.26 7.25
C SER A 31 -10.54 12.25 7.18
N GLU A 32 -9.89 12.49 8.32
CA GLU A 32 -8.45 12.40 8.53
C GLU A 32 -7.86 11.09 7.97
N ILE A 33 -6.58 11.13 7.59
CA ILE A 33 -5.84 9.96 7.09
C ILE A 33 -5.81 8.91 8.19
N ASP A 34 -6.59 7.83 8.01
CA ASP A 34 -6.61 6.74 8.98
C ASP A 34 -5.29 5.94 8.89
N TRP A 35 -4.50 6.00 9.97
CA TRP A 35 -3.24 5.29 10.09
C TRP A 35 -3.40 3.77 9.93
N ARG A 36 -4.57 3.22 10.26
CA ARG A 36 -4.87 1.79 10.09
C ARG A 36 -4.89 1.41 8.62
N VAL A 37 -5.47 2.26 7.77
CA VAL A 37 -5.51 2.04 6.32
C VAL A 37 -4.10 2.12 5.74
N ALA A 38 -3.29 3.09 6.18
CA ALA A 38 -1.90 3.20 5.75
C ALA A 38 -1.08 1.95 6.10
N LEU A 39 -1.26 1.39 7.30
CA LEU A 39 -0.58 0.15 7.71
C LEU A 39 -1.00 -1.06 6.88
N ILE A 40 -2.30 -1.21 6.61
CA ILE A 40 -2.82 -2.30 5.79
C ILE A 40 -2.25 -2.22 4.36
N LEU A 41 -2.29 -1.02 3.75
CA LEU A 41 -1.74 -0.79 2.41
C LEU A 41 -0.23 -1.06 2.36
N ASN A 42 0.51 -0.69 3.41
CA ASN A 42 1.92 -1.03 3.53
C ASN A 42 2.16 -2.53 3.66
N LEU A 43 1.34 -3.26 4.42
CA LEU A 43 1.48 -4.71 4.54
C LEU A 43 1.26 -5.41 3.20
N PHE A 44 0.24 -4.99 2.44
CA PHE A 44 0.02 -5.49 1.08
C PHE A 44 1.21 -5.15 0.18
N THR A 45 1.62 -3.89 0.15
CA THR A 45 2.75 -3.43 -0.68
C THR A 45 4.02 -4.20 -0.37
N PHE A 46 4.36 -4.35 0.92
CA PHE A 46 5.52 -5.13 1.37
C PHE A 46 5.46 -6.58 0.91
N THR A 47 4.28 -7.22 1.03
CA THR A 47 4.07 -8.59 0.56
C THR A 47 4.30 -8.69 -0.94
N THR A 48 3.67 -7.83 -1.76
CA THR A 48 3.90 -7.80 -3.22
C THR A 48 5.36 -7.53 -3.58
N MET A 49 6.04 -6.65 -2.84
CA MET A 49 7.44 -6.34 -3.10
C MET A 49 8.32 -7.57 -2.82
N ILE A 50 8.17 -8.22 -1.67
CA ILE A 50 8.91 -9.44 -1.35
C ILE A 50 8.60 -10.54 -2.38
N THR A 51 7.34 -10.75 -2.72
CA THR A 51 6.97 -11.75 -3.74
C THR A 51 7.58 -11.41 -5.10
N GLY A 52 7.56 -10.14 -5.53
CA GLY A 52 8.19 -9.71 -6.77
C GLY A 52 9.70 -9.88 -6.77
N LEU A 53 10.34 -9.60 -5.63
CA LEU A 53 11.78 -9.78 -5.43
C LEU A 53 12.18 -11.27 -5.40
N TYR A 54 11.33 -12.13 -4.86
CA TYR A 54 11.49 -13.57 -4.93
C TYR A 54 11.48 -14.05 -6.40
N TYR A 55 10.49 -13.64 -7.19
CA TYR A 55 10.39 -14.05 -8.59
C TYR A 55 11.49 -13.46 -9.50
N LEU A 56 11.95 -12.24 -9.23
CA LEU A 56 12.89 -11.54 -10.12
C LEU A 56 14.37 -11.74 -9.73
N GLN A 57 14.66 -11.96 -8.45
CA GLN A 57 16.02 -11.98 -7.91
C GLN A 57 16.28 -13.15 -6.95
N ASP A 58 15.32 -14.08 -6.79
CA ASP A 58 15.44 -15.24 -5.89
C ASP A 58 15.77 -14.85 -4.43
N ILE A 59 15.33 -13.65 -4.03
CA ILE A 59 15.51 -13.14 -2.67
C ILE A 59 14.44 -13.78 -1.80
N VAL A 60 14.83 -14.82 -1.08
CA VAL A 60 13.92 -15.61 -0.24
C VAL A 60 13.78 -15.07 1.19
N ASN A 61 14.78 -14.34 1.67
CA ASN A 61 14.91 -13.96 3.08
C ASN A 61 15.02 -12.43 3.28
N VAL A 62 14.53 -11.95 4.43
CA VAL A 62 14.61 -10.54 4.82
C VAL A 62 16.07 -10.08 4.99
N GLU A 63 16.96 -10.98 5.43
CA GLU A 63 18.39 -10.67 5.56
C GLU A 63 19.05 -10.38 4.20
N SER A 64 18.74 -11.16 3.15
CA SER A 64 19.30 -10.91 1.82
C SER A 64 18.72 -9.63 1.20
N LEU A 65 17.48 -9.26 1.56
CA LEU A 65 16.88 -7.99 1.20
C LEU A 65 17.62 -6.79 1.82
N LEU A 66 17.99 -6.88 3.09
CA LEU A 66 18.78 -5.85 3.79
C LEU A 66 20.17 -5.67 3.16
N VAL A 67 20.80 -6.75 2.70
CA VAL A 67 22.07 -6.67 1.96
C VAL A 67 21.90 -5.92 0.63
N HIS A 68 20.79 -6.14 -0.07
CA HIS A 68 20.49 -5.43 -1.32
C HIS A 68 20.17 -3.94 -1.11
N PHE A 69 19.59 -3.58 0.04
CA PHE A 69 19.36 -2.18 0.41
C PHE A 69 20.64 -1.36 0.65
N ASN A 70 21.80 -2.01 0.87
CA ASN A 70 23.08 -1.29 0.87
C ASN A 70 23.46 -0.78 -0.53
N CYS A 71 22.85 -1.29 -1.60
CA CYS A 71 23.05 -0.76 -2.94
C CYS A 71 22.14 0.47 -3.17
N LEU A 72 22.74 1.65 -3.34
CA LEU A 72 22.05 2.92 -3.59
C LEU A 72 21.03 2.85 -4.74
N SER A 73 21.36 2.12 -5.80
CA SER A 73 20.48 1.96 -6.98
C SER A 73 19.23 1.15 -6.66
N PHE A 74 19.36 0.12 -5.81
CA PHE A 74 18.25 -0.74 -5.41
C PHE A 74 17.27 0.01 -4.51
N THR A 75 17.78 0.74 -3.51
CA THR A 75 16.96 1.52 -2.57
C THR A 75 16.09 2.55 -3.26
N ARG A 76 16.63 3.28 -4.24
CA ARG A 76 15.86 4.28 -5.00
C ARG A 76 14.75 3.63 -5.85
N LYS A 77 15.06 2.52 -6.52
CA LYS A 77 14.07 1.76 -7.32
C LYS A 77 12.98 1.20 -6.42
N TYR A 78 13.35 0.65 -5.26
CA TYR A 78 12.42 0.10 -4.29
C TYR A 78 11.44 1.17 -3.77
N ILE A 79 11.93 2.35 -3.37
CA ILE A 79 11.09 3.46 -2.89
C ILE A 79 10.09 3.91 -3.97
N LEU A 80 10.55 4.07 -5.20
CA LEU A 80 9.68 4.48 -6.31
C LEU A 80 8.61 3.42 -6.59
N LEU A 81 9.00 2.14 -6.63
CA LEU A 81 8.06 1.05 -6.91
C LEU A 81 7.03 0.90 -5.77
N SER A 82 7.48 0.92 -4.51
CA SER A 82 6.59 0.78 -3.35
C SER A 82 5.60 1.93 -3.25
N THR A 83 6.02 3.15 -3.61
CA THR A 83 5.13 4.32 -3.67
C THR A 83 4.09 4.14 -4.77
N LEU A 84 4.49 3.70 -5.96
CA LEU A 84 3.58 3.50 -7.09
C LEU A 84 2.54 2.41 -6.79
N ILE A 85 2.97 1.29 -6.19
CA ILE A 85 2.09 0.19 -5.77
C ILE A 85 1.10 0.67 -4.69
N ASN A 86 1.56 1.43 -3.69
CA ASN A 86 0.68 1.99 -2.66
C ASN A 86 -0.36 2.94 -3.23
N ILE A 87 0.04 3.80 -4.18
CA ILE A 87 -0.90 4.68 -4.89
C ILE A 87 -1.95 3.85 -5.64
N PHE A 88 -1.50 2.83 -6.38
CA PHE A 88 -2.40 1.94 -7.11
C PHE A 88 -3.41 1.25 -6.17
N TYR A 89 -2.95 0.63 -5.09
CA TYR A 89 -3.84 0.03 -4.10
C TYR A 89 -4.78 1.06 -3.46
N GLY A 90 -4.28 2.24 -3.10
CA GLY A 90 -5.11 3.33 -2.56
C GLY A 90 -6.26 3.69 -3.49
N ILE A 91 -5.98 3.84 -4.79
CA ILE A 91 -6.99 4.11 -5.82
C ILE A 91 -7.99 2.95 -5.93
N VAL A 92 -7.50 1.71 -6.06
CA VAL A 92 -8.36 0.52 -6.23
C VAL A 92 -9.28 0.33 -5.02
N PHE A 93 -8.75 0.35 -3.80
CA PHE A 93 -9.56 0.20 -2.59
C PHE A 93 -10.53 1.37 -2.39
N GLY A 94 -10.12 2.61 -2.75
CA GLY A 94 -10.98 3.78 -2.70
C GLY A 94 -12.18 3.67 -3.66
N LEU A 95 -11.92 3.23 -4.90
CA LEU A 95 -12.94 2.96 -5.90
C LEU A 95 -13.85 1.79 -5.50
N LEU A 96 -13.29 0.68 -5.01
CA LEU A 96 -14.06 -0.48 -4.54
C LEU A 96 -15.05 -0.09 -3.44
N ARG A 97 -14.61 0.70 -2.46
CA ARG A 97 -15.48 1.21 -1.41
C ARG A 97 -16.62 2.04 -1.99
N ARG A 98 -16.33 2.92 -2.94
CA ARG A 98 -17.33 3.75 -3.61
C ARG A 98 -18.36 2.91 -4.37
N VAL A 99 -17.90 1.89 -5.10
CA VAL A 99 -18.76 0.94 -5.81
C VAL A 99 -19.62 0.14 -4.83
N PHE A 100 -19.05 -0.36 -3.74
CA PHE A 100 -19.78 -1.10 -2.71
C PHE A 100 -20.90 -0.27 -2.07
N PHE A 101 -20.62 1.00 -1.74
CA PHE A 101 -21.64 1.93 -1.25
C PHE A 101 -22.73 2.20 -2.28
N TRP A 102 -22.37 2.29 -3.57
CA TRP A 102 -23.33 2.52 -4.64
C TRP A 102 -24.24 1.29 -4.86
N ILE A 103 -23.68 0.08 -4.82
CA ILE A 103 -24.43 -1.18 -4.89
C ILE A 103 -25.38 -1.30 -3.70
N ARG A 104 -24.92 -1.03 -2.47
CA ARG A 104 -25.75 -1.10 -1.26
C ARG A 104 -26.88 -0.05 -1.23
N ARG A 105 -26.71 1.09 -1.88
CA ARG A 105 -27.75 2.13 -2.01
C ARG A 105 -28.71 1.91 -3.18
N ARG A 106 -28.49 0.90 -4.04
CA ARG A 106 -29.45 0.54 -5.08
C ARG A 106 -30.59 -0.30 -4.46
N PRO A 107 -31.87 0.06 -4.63
CA PRO A 107 -33.03 -0.65 -4.09
C PRO A 107 -33.32 -1.99 -4.80
N PHE A 108 -32.35 -2.59 -5.50
CA PHE A 108 -32.57 -3.86 -6.20
C PHE A 108 -32.57 -5.07 -5.24
N PHE A 109 -31.99 -4.93 -4.04
CA PHE A 109 -32.04 -5.94 -2.98
C PHE A 109 -33.11 -5.69 -1.91
N SER A 110 -33.76 -4.52 -1.89
CA SER A 110 -34.87 -4.27 -0.95
C SER A 110 -36.19 -4.93 -1.36
N GLY A 111 -36.26 -5.57 -2.54
CA GLY A 111 -37.42 -6.34 -2.99
C GLY A 111 -37.29 -7.87 -2.80
N LEU A 112 -36.16 -8.37 -2.28
CA LEU A 112 -35.88 -9.80 -2.10
C LEU A 112 -35.97 -10.26 -0.65
N ILE A 113 -36.22 -9.32 0.27
CA ILE A 113 -36.52 -9.58 1.67
C ILE A 113 -37.81 -8.82 1.98
N SER A 114 -38.90 -9.24 1.34
CA SER A 114 -40.26 -8.95 1.78
C SER A 114 -40.65 -9.95 2.86
#